data_AF-A0A2K0WIQ9-F1
#
_entry.id   AF-A0A2K0WIQ9-F1
#
_cell.length_a   1.000
_cell.length_b   1.000
_cell.length_c   1.000
_cell.angle_alpha   90.00
_cell.angle_beta   90.00
_cell.angle_gamma   90.00
#
_symmetry.space_group_name_H-M   'P 1'
#
loop_
_entity.id
_entity.type
_entity.pdbx_description
1 polymer ?
#
loop_
_entity_poly.entity_id
_entity_poly.type
_entity_poly.pdbx_seq_one_letter_code
_entity_poly.pdbx_strand_id
1 'polypeptide(L)'
;MSQSTEATKLAQRALEEHGPLKEVEPSIVGIDGHRFRVNYGVPQEVTDRLYALFDQDEVKYGDIPDDLKAYEVKEDSNDDNVENSGK
;
A
#
# COMPACT_ATOMS: atom_id res chain seq x y z
N MET A 1 28.42 -8.44 -24.83
CA MET A 1 27.13 -8.88 -25.41
C MET A 1 26.33 -9.50 -24.28
N SER A 2 25.25 -8.86 -23.88
CA SER A 2 24.47 -9.22 -22.69
C SER A 2 23.62 -10.46 -22.99
N GLN A 3 23.99 -11.61 -22.42
CA GLN A 3 23.11 -12.77 -22.36
C GLN A 3 21.98 -12.44 -21.37
N SER A 4 20.87 -11.90 -21.87
CA SER A 4 19.62 -11.96 -21.12
C SER A 4 19.26 -13.43 -20.97
N THR A 5 19.23 -13.89 -19.73
CA THR A 5 18.91 -15.28 -19.37
C THR A 5 17.50 -15.63 -19.83
N GLU A 6 17.30 -16.87 -20.30
CA GLU A 6 15.99 -17.37 -20.74
C GLU A 6 14.88 -17.21 -19.69
N ALA A 7 15.26 -17.16 -18.41
CA ALA A 7 14.38 -16.88 -17.27
C ALA A 7 13.75 -15.49 -17.34
N THR A 8 14.52 -14.44 -17.68
CA THR A 8 14.00 -13.08 -17.84
C THR A 8 13.08 -12.98 -19.04
N LYS A 9 13.35 -13.78 -20.08
CA LYS A 9 12.47 -13.89 -21.25
C LYS A 9 11.19 -14.63 -20.88
N LEU A 10 11.21 -15.68 -20.04
CA LEU A 10 10.03 -16.39 -19.51
C LEU A 10 9.14 -15.50 -18.65
N ALA A 11 9.73 -14.71 -17.76
CA ALA A 11 9.00 -13.77 -16.92
C ALA A 11 8.27 -12.68 -17.74
N GLN A 12 8.91 -12.16 -18.80
CA GLN A 12 8.29 -11.16 -19.69
C GLN A 12 7.06 -11.71 -20.43
N ARG A 13 7.16 -12.89 -21.08
CA ARG A 13 5.99 -13.51 -21.78
C ARG A 13 4.83 -13.79 -20.82
N ALA A 14 5.11 -14.22 -19.60
CA ALA A 14 4.07 -14.47 -18.60
C ALA A 14 3.33 -13.18 -18.18
N LEU A 15 4.05 -12.07 -18.06
CA LEU A 15 3.44 -10.76 -17.80
C LEU A 15 2.64 -10.26 -19.02
N GLU A 16 3.11 -10.53 -20.23
CA GLU A 16 2.41 -10.16 -21.48
C GLU A 16 1.09 -10.96 -21.69
N GLU A 17 1.03 -12.23 -21.27
CA GLU A 17 -0.20 -13.05 -21.35
C GLU A 17 -1.30 -12.62 -20.38
N HIS A 18 -0.93 -12.08 -19.20
CA HIS A 18 -1.89 -11.66 -18.18
C HIS A 18 -2.44 -10.23 -18.38
N GLY A 19 -1.94 -9.51 -19.40
CA GLY A 19 -2.29 -8.11 -19.63
C GLY A 19 -1.77 -7.18 -18.54
N PRO A 20 -1.95 -5.85 -18.71
CA PRO A 20 -1.60 -4.92 -17.66
C PRO A 20 -2.37 -5.25 -16.39
N LEU A 21 -1.67 -5.29 -15.26
CA LEU A 21 -2.31 -5.41 -13.94
C LEU A 21 -3.37 -4.32 -13.83
N LYS A 22 -4.55 -4.68 -13.32
CA LYS A 22 -5.62 -3.70 -13.11
C LYS A 22 -5.10 -2.62 -12.16
N GLU A 23 -5.13 -1.37 -12.59
CA GLU A 23 -4.87 -0.23 -11.74
C GLU A 23 -5.93 -0.22 -10.62
N VAL A 24 -5.46 -0.32 -9.39
CA VAL A 24 -6.30 -0.32 -8.18
C VAL A 24 -5.95 0.90 -7.35
N GLU A 25 -6.96 1.54 -6.78
CA GLU A 25 -6.76 2.68 -5.91
C GLU A 25 -6.00 2.27 -4.63
N PRO A 26 -5.05 3.10 -4.17
CA PRO A 26 -4.28 2.80 -2.98
C PRO A 26 -5.21 2.61 -1.77
N SER A 27 -4.96 1.58 -0.99
CA SER A 27 -5.76 1.28 0.19
C SER A 27 -5.26 1.95 1.47
N ILE A 28 -4.05 2.50 1.44
CA ILE A 28 -3.34 3.08 2.59
C ILE A 28 -2.73 4.42 2.18
N VAL A 29 -2.83 5.41 3.07
CA VAL A 29 -2.14 6.71 2.96
C VAL A 29 -1.16 6.88 4.12
N GLY A 30 -0.01 7.52 3.88
CA GLY A 30 1.02 7.77 4.88
C GLY A 30 1.08 9.24 5.26
N ILE A 31 0.77 9.59 6.51
CA ILE A 31 0.81 10.97 7.03
C ILE A 31 1.71 11.00 8.26
N ASP A 32 2.75 11.85 8.25
CA ASP A 32 3.70 12.02 9.36
C ASP A 32 4.36 10.70 9.84
N GLY A 33 4.54 9.73 8.94
CA GLY A 33 5.08 8.40 9.27
C GLY A 33 4.06 7.38 9.78
N HIS A 34 2.79 7.78 9.94
CA HIS A 34 1.69 6.91 10.31
C HIS A 34 0.90 6.46 9.06
N ARG A 35 0.42 5.21 9.07
CA ARG A 35 -0.32 4.63 7.95
C ARG A 35 -1.80 4.55 8.28
N PHE A 36 -2.65 5.06 7.40
CA PHE A 36 -4.10 5.08 7.59
C PHE A 36 -4.80 4.33 6.47
N ARG A 37 -5.82 3.55 6.82
CA ARG A 37 -6.66 2.88 5.85
C ARG A 37 -7.62 3.87 5.22
N VAL A 38 -7.61 3.93 3.89
CA VAL A 38 -8.44 4.86 3.09
C VAL A 38 -9.37 4.13 2.11
N ASN A 39 -9.28 2.81 2.04
CA ASN A 39 -10.13 2.00 1.16
C ASN A 39 -10.68 0.76 1.87
N TYR A 40 -11.75 0.18 1.32
CA TYR A 40 -12.46 -1.01 1.79
C TYR A 40 -12.86 -0.95 3.28
N GLY A 41 -14.11 -0.56 3.55
CA GLY A 41 -14.66 -0.47 4.91
C GLY A 41 -14.41 0.88 5.59
N VAL A 42 -13.95 1.87 4.82
CA VAL A 42 -13.74 3.25 5.26
C VAL A 42 -14.77 4.14 4.56
N PRO A 43 -15.51 4.99 5.28
CA PRO A 43 -16.42 5.96 4.67
C PRO A 43 -15.67 6.90 3.72
N GLN A 44 -16.27 7.25 2.59
CA GLN A 44 -15.66 8.15 1.61
C GLN A 44 -15.28 9.51 2.22
N GLU A 45 -16.05 10.02 3.18
CA GLU A 45 -15.73 11.26 3.90
C GLU A 45 -14.43 11.18 4.71
N VAL A 46 -14.13 10.00 5.28
CA VAL A 46 -12.89 9.75 6.02
C VAL A 46 -11.71 9.68 5.03
N THR A 47 -11.90 8.98 3.91
CA THR A 47 -10.93 8.89 2.83
C THR A 47 -10.55 10.27 2.28
N ASP A 48 -11.54 11.09 1.93
CA ASP A 48 -11.34 12.43 1.37
C ASP A 48 -10.57 13.34 2.35
N ARG A 49 -10.93 13.30 3.64
CA ARG A 49 -10.22 14.05 4.69
C ARG A 49 -8.78 13.60 4.86
N LEU A 50 -8.52 12.29 4.87
CA LEU A 50 -7.17 11.76 4.96
C LEU A 50 -6.33 12.16 3.73
N TYR A 51 -6.92 12.16 2.53
CA TYR A 51 -6.25 12.67 1.33
C TYR A 51 -5.99 14.17 1.39
N ALA A 52 -6.93 14.97 1.90
CA ALA A 52 -6.75 16.41 2.09
C ALA A 52 -5.65 16.75 3.11
N LEU A 53 -5.45 15.88 4.11
CA LEU A 53 -4.33 15.98 5.04
C LEU A 53 -3.00 15.53 4.42
N PHE A 54 -3.04 14.52 3.56
CA PHE A 54 -1.87 14.05 2.82
C PHE A 54 -1.37 15.06 1.77
N ASP A 55 -2.28 15.78 1.12
CA ASP A 55 -1.95 16.83 0.14
C ASP A 55 -1.33 18.07 0.80
N GLN A 56 -1.45 18.21 2.12
CA GLN A 56 -0.81 19.28 2.88
C GLN A 56 0.64 18.92 3.24
N ASP A 57 1.58 19.80 2.86
CA ASP A 57 3.03 19.62 3.03
C ASP A 57 3.53 19.44 4.49
N GLU A 58 2.78 19.91 5.50
CA GLU A 58 3.22 19.95 6.91
C GLU A 58 2.21 19.38 7.93
N VAL A 59 1.40 18.38 7.55
CA VAL A 59 0.50 17.74 8.53
C VAL A 59 1.28 16.83 9.48
N LYS A 60 1.04 17.04 10.78
CA LYS A 60 1.56 16.22 11.88
C LYS A 60 0.50 15.29 12.43
N TYR A 61 0.91 14.18 13.03
CA TYR A 61 -0.02 13.24 13.67
C TYR A 61 -0.90 13.91 14.74
N GLY A 62 -0.38 14.93 15.42
CA GLY A 62 -1.15 15.73 16.38
C GLY A 62 -2.31 16.51 15.77
N ASP A 63 -2.21 16.88 14.50
CA ASP A 63 -3.23 17.64 13.76
C ASP A 63 -4.36 16.74 13.22
N ILE A 64 -4.06 15.44 13.07
CA ILE A 64 -5.04 14.45 12.62
C ILE A 64 -6.11 14.28 13.71
N PRO A 65 -7.40 14.49 13.39
CA PRO A 65 -8.48 14.28 14.34
C PRO A 65 -8.59 12.80 14.76
N ASP A 66 -8.98 12.57 16.01
CA ASP A 66 -9.05 11.23 16.63
C ASP A 66 -9.96 10.25 15.85
N ASP A 67 -11.01 10.79 15.22
CA ASP A 67 -11.91 10.02 14.36
C ASP A 67 -11.18 9.39 13.15
N LEU A 68 -10.19 10.09 12.60
CA LEU A 68 -9.35 9.57 11.52
C LEU A 68 -8.24 8.65 12.07
N LYS A 69 -7.75 8.92 13.29
CA LYS A 69 -6.78 8.04 13.97
C LYS A 69 -7.32 6.64 14.25
N ALA A 70 -8.64 6.48 14.37
CA ALA A 70 -9.26 5.16 14.48
C ALA A 70 -9.01 4.26 13.26
N TYR A 71 -8.66 4.84 12.10
CA TYR A 71 -8.32 4.13 10.86
C TYR A 71 -6.82 3.94 10.67
N GLU A 72 -6.02 4.29 11.68
CA GLU A 72 -4.58 4.03 11.67
C GLU A 72 -4.34 2.52 11.65
N VAL A 73 -3.65 2.06 10.60
CA VAL A 73 -3.15 0.70 10.51
C VAL A 73 -1.88 0.66 11.32
N LYS A 74 -1.99 0.13 12.53
CA LYS A 74 -0.81 -0.27 13.29
C LYS A 74 -0.15 -1.38 12.48
N GLU A 75 1.08 -1.12 12.05
CA GLU A 75 1.97 -2.19 11.60
C GLU A 75 2.32 -2.98 12.86
N ASP A 76 1.37 -3.78 13.36
CA ASP A 76 1.70 -4.90 14.22
C ASP A 76 2.74 -5.69 13.43
N SER A 77 3.97 -5.66 13.92
CA SER A 77 5.10 -6.41 13.40
C SER A 77 4.75 -7.90 13.46
N ASN A 78 3.98 -8.35 12.49
CA ASN A 78 3.75 -9.74 12.20
C ASN A 78 4.01 -9.94 10.70
N ASP A 79 5.22 -9.55 10.29
CA ASP A 79 5.99 -10.38 9.37
C ASP A 79 6.22 -11.72 10.11
N ASP A 80 5.15 -12.51 10.23
CA ASP A 80 5.29 -13.95 10.41
C ASP A 80 5.93 -14.40 9.11
N ASN A 81 7.25 -14.37 9.16
CA ASN A 81 8.17 -15.09 8.34
C ASN A 81 7.67 -16.54 8.23
N VAL A 82 6.70 -16.79 7.33
CA VAL A 82 6.49 -18.10 6.74
C VAL A 82 7.68 -18.33 5.81
N GLU A 83 8.84 -18.56 6.43
CA GLU A 83 9.81 -19.51 5.93
C GLU A 83 9.04 -20.80 5.66
N ASN A 84 8.60 -20.98 4.42
CA ASN A 84 8.28 -22.30 3.88
C ASN A 84 9.59 -23.09 3.72
N SER A 85 10.23 -23.38 4.84
CA SER A 85 11.34 -24.33 4.95
C SER A 85 10.76 -25.69 5.32
N GLY A 86 10.37 -26.42 4.29
CA GLY A 86 10.53 -27.87 4.21
C GLY A 86 9.54 -28.75 4.98
N LYS A 87 8.81 -29.57 4.23
CA LYS A 87 8.97 -31.02 4.35
C LYS A 87 8.59 -31.76 3.07
#